data_AF-A0A8T4L345-F1
#
_entry.id   AF-A0A8T4L345-F1
#
_cell.length_a   1.000
_cell.length_b   1.000
_cell.length_c   1.000
_cell.angle_alpha   90.00
_cell.angle_beta   90.00
_cell.angle_gamma   90.00
#
_symmetry.space_group_name_H-M   'P 1'
#
loop_
_entity.id
_entity.type
_entity.pdbx_description
1 polymer ?
#
loop_
_entity_poly.entity_id
_entity_poly.type
_entity_poly.pdbx_seq_one_letter_code
_entity_poly.pdbx_strand_id
1 'polypeptide(L)'
;MNRETIFFALIFSAALLFGCVTLNDGFPRSGFGDLNAPPMYIDPVMFDPNRDPQLNAPNPNLGGLPSCDTIMSAQDREVCYRNYAKEHNQPELCEQLWEQYNDCYTGMAFSTYDRKYCDKIKYNQDYKDMCYLGMAKHAKDLSLCASIQTPSIKQQCGNDNTPPEIPTDANPNPTLPASDQCSVLSDSLLHDMCYVGMASDTKNPLLCEKIFLSENKDTCYGAIASAKQNASYCTYVQNLQKRPYCYTQVAIETNDPGVCNGIQGYPDMIDLCKDAVAQNQ
;
A
#
# COMPACT_ATOMS: atom_id res chain seq x y z
N MET A 1 -31.00 -9.81 54.00
CA MET A 1 -29.70 -9.67 53.32
C MET A 1 -29.91 -8.72 52.14
N ASN A 2 -29.17 -7.61 52.13
CA ASN A 2 -29.26 -6.50 51.17
C ASN A 2 -28.56 -6.79 49.83
N ARG A 3 -29.06 -6.14 48.75
CA ARG A 3 -28.38 -5.36 47.67
C ARG A 3 -29.19 -5.46 46.37
N GLU A 4 -29.86 -4.39 45.93
CA GLU A 4 -29.35 -3.28 45.09
C GLU A 4 -29.22 -3.63 43.59
N THR A 5 -30.17 -3.10 42.80
CA THR A 5 -29.97 -2.24 41.60
C THR A 5 -29.39 -2.84 40.31
N ILE A 6 -30.12 -2.72 39.18
CA ILE A 6 -29.64 -2.16 37.88
C ILE A 6 -30.80 -1.91 36.90
N PHE A 7 -30.76 -0.71 36.32
CA PHE A 7 -31.67 -0.03 35.41
C PHE A 7 -31.42 -0.38 33.92
N PHE A 8 -32.51 -0.44 33.16
CA PHE A 8 -32.75 0.02 31.76
C PHE A 8 -31.73 -0.22 30.64
N ALA A 9 -32.17 -0.93 29.58
CA ALA A 9 -32.08 -0.46 28.18
C ALA A 9 -32.94 -1.34 27.23
N LEU A 10 -34.06 -0.80 26.76
CA LEU A 10 -34.72 -1.15 25.51
C LEU A 10 -35.18 0.15 24.84
N ILE A 11 -35.34 0.07 23.51
CA ILE A 11 -36.06 0.97 22.60
C ILE A 11 -35.17 1.90 21.76
N PHE A 12 -34.75 1.33 20.63
CA PHE A 12 -34.71 2.01 19.32
C PHE A 12 -36.10 2.58 19.00
N SER A 13 -36.21 3.88 18.78
CA SER A 13 -37.20 4.53 17.88
C SER A 13 -37.07 6.06 17.97
N ALA A 14 -36.79 6.74 16.86
CA ALA A 14 -37.50 7.94 16.41
C ALA A 14 -36.70 8.65 15.30
N ALA A 15 -37.21 8.55 14.08
CA ALA A 15 -36.96 9.51 13.01
C ALA A 15 -38.06 10.57 13.03
N LEU A 16 -37.72 11.76 12.50
CA LEU A 16 -38.56 12.90 12.13
C LEU A 16 -38.89 13.91 13.25
N LEU A 17 -38.32 15.12 13.15
CA LEU A 17 -39.02 16.38 12.83
C LEU A 17 -38.11 17.60 13.07
N PHE A 18 -38.46 18.73 12.43
CA PHE A 18 -37.80 20.05 12.37
C PHE A 18 -36.68 20.17 11.34
N GLY A 19 -36.69 21.11 10.39
CA GLY A 19 -37.52 22.30 10.22
C GLY A 19 -36.71 23.30 9.42
N CYS A 20 -37.19 23.66 8.24
CA CYS A 20 -36.62 24.72 7.39
C CYS A 20 -36.64 26.05 8.16
N VAL A 21 -35.47 26.65 8.37
CA VAL A 21 -35.35 28.08 8.72
C VAL A 21 -34.36 28.71 7.75
N THR A 22 -34.89 29.61 6.92
CA THR A 22 -34.15 30.58 6.12
C THR A 22 -33.58 31.65 7.04
N LEU A 23 -32.28 31.92 7.00
CA LEU A 23 -31.72 33.22 7.38
C LEU A 23 -30.53 33.56 6.48
N ASN A 24 -30.73 34.65 5.77
CA ASN A 24 -29.74 35.45 5.06
C ASN A 24 -29.07 36.35 6.10
N ASP A 25 -27.74 36.43 6.12
CA ASP A 25 -26.95 37.66 6.35
C ASP A 25 -25.45 37.32 6.46
N GLY A 26 -24.66 38.04 5.66
CA GLY A 26 -23.23 37.80 5.49
C GLY A 26 -22.36 38.42 6.59
N PHE A 27 -21.21 37.78 6.85
CA PHE A 27 -19.94 38.39 7.25
C PHE A 27 -18.80 37.42 6.89
N PRO A 28 -17.58 37.91 6.62
CA PRO A 28 -16.51 37.17 5.95
C PRO A 28 -15.78 36.27 6.94
N ARG A 29 -15.49 35.03 6.53
CA ARG A 29 -14.57 34.14 7.26
C ARG A 29 -13.30 33.95 6.45
N SER A 30 -12.25 34.61 6.95
CA SER A 30 -10.86 34.25 6.81
C SER A 30 -10.65 32.74 6.95
N GLY A 31 -9.88 32.17 6.02
CA GLY A 31 -9.49 30.77 6.02
C GLY A 31 -8.72 30.40 7.28
N PHE A 32 -9.32 29.52 8.08
CA PHE A 32 -8.60 28.66 9.01
C PHE A 32 -8.40 27.34 8.30
N GLY A 33 -7.13 27.00 8.07
CA GLY A 33 -6.74 25.69 7.56
C GLY A 33 -7.07 24.60 8.57
N ASP A 34 -7.55 23.47 8.06
CA ASP A 34 -7.72 22.24 8.81
C ASP A 34 -6.39 21.81 9.45
N LEU A 35 -6.36 21.73 10.78
CA LEU A 35 -5.25 21.20 11.57
C LEU A 35 -5.23 19.66 11.63
N ASN A 36 -6.01 18.99 10.77
CA ASN A 36 -6.11 17.53 10.69
C ASN A 36 -5.70 16.95 9.32
N ALA A 37 -5.02 17.73 8.48
CA ALA A 37 -4.34 17.17 7.32
C ALA A 37 -3.07 16.43 7.80
N PRO A 38 -2.87 15.14 7.47
CA PRO A 38 -1.59 14.49 7.71
C PRO A 38 -0.47 15.27 7.00
N PRO A 39 0.74 15.35 7.57
CA PRO A 39 1.84 16.06 6.95
C PRO A 39 2.05 15.52 5.53
N MET A 40 2.04 16.44 4.54
CA MET A 40 2.41 16.11 3.17
C MET A 40 3.78 15.43 3.19
N TYR A 41 3.77 14.20 2.69
CA TYR A 41 4.91 13.31 2.57
C TYR A 41 5.97 13.94 1.67
N ILE A 42 7.17 14.12 2.21
CA ILE A 42 8.36 14.46 1.44
C ILE A 42 9.19 13.17 1.39
N ASP A 43 9.22 12.55 0.21
CA ASP A 43 9.92 11.29 -0.01
C ASP A 43 11.45 11.48 0.14
N PRO A 44 12.22 10.57 0.79
CA PRO A 44 13.66 10.73 1.00
C PRO A 44 14.53 10.71 -0.27
N VAL A 45 13.92 10.52 -1.45
CA VAL A 45 14.58 10.74 -2.75
C VAL A 45 14.80 12.25 -3.03
N MET A 46 14.26 13.15 -2.20
CA MET A 46 14.42 14.61 -2.31
C MET A 46 15.80 15.16 -1.93
N PHE A 47 16.75 14.35 -1.46
CA PHE A 47 18.12 14.79 -1.19
C PHE A 47 19.15 13.95 -1.95
N ASP A 48 19.04 13.89 -3.29
CA ASP A 48 20.27 13.84 -4.09
C ASP A 48 20.78 15.29 -4.24
N PRO A 49 21.84 15.69 -3.52
CA PRO A 49 22.39 17.04 -3.61
C PRO A 49 22.94 17.40 -5.00
N ASN A 50 22.97 16.46 -5.95
CA ASN A 50 23.36 16.68 -7.33
C ASN A 50 22.17 16.79 -8.31
N ARG A 51 20.91 16.75 -7.83
CA ARG A 51 19.74 16.75 -8.72
C ARG A 51 19.41 18.15 -9.20
N ASP A 52 19.40 18.33 -10.52
CA ASP A 52 19.03 19.58 -11.18
C ASP A 52 17.51 19.86 -10.99
N PRO A 53 17.14 21.01 -10.39
CA PRO A 53 15.75 21.44 -10.23
C PRO A 53 14.94 21.55 -11.54
N GLN A 54 15.60 21.56 -12.71
CA GLN A 54 14.94 21.61 -14.01
C GLN A 54 14.26 20.30 -14.44
N LEU A 55 14.45 19.18 -13.73
CA LEU A 55 13.84 17.88 -14.06
C LEU A 55 12.32 17.78 -13.83
N ASN A 56 11.69 18.81 -13.23
CA ASN A 56 10.23 18.93 -13.13
C ASN A 56 9.60 19.75 -14.27
N ALA A 57 10.40 20.30 -15.18
CA ALA A 57 9.87 20.94 -16.37
C ALA A 57 9.51 19.87 -17.41
N PRO A 58 8.33 19.94 -18.06
CA PRO A 58 8.02 19.10 -19.21
C PRO A 58 9.16 19.21 -20.23
N ASN A 59 9.72 18.08 -20.67
CA ASN A 59 10.79 18.11 -21.67
C ASN A 59 10.21 18.62 -23.00
N PRO A 60 10.61 19.80 -23.50
CA PRO A 60 10.01 20.40 -24.69
C PRO A 60 10.32 19.65 -26.00
N ASN A 61 11.22 18.65 -25.97
CA ASN A 61 11.65 17.90 -27.13
C ASN A 61 10.97 16.54 -27.32
N LEU A 62 10.16 16.10 -26.36
CA LEU A 62 9.25 14.97 -26.52
C LEU A 62 7.86 15.58 -26.58
N GLY A 63 7.25 15.64 -27.77
CA GLY A 63 5.96 16.29 -27.98
C GLY A 63 4.98 15.93 -26.87
N GLY A 64 4.85 16.84 -25.90
CA GLY A 64 4.10 16.60 -24.68
C GLY A 64 2.66 16.27 -25.04
N LEU A 65 2.06 15.31 -24.31
CA LEU A 65 0.65 15.04 -24.43
C LEU A 65 -0.09 16.23 -23.82
N PRO A 66 -0.75 17.08 -24.63
CA PRO A 66 -1.39 18.28 -24.09
C PRO A 66 -2.45 17.92 -23.04
N SER A 67 -3.00 16.71 -23.12
CA SER A 67 -3.95 16.17 -22.14
C SER A 67 -3.32 15.80 -20.78
N CYS A 68 -2.09 15.27 -20.74
CA CYS A 68 -1.44 14.95 -19.46
C CYS A 68 -0.80 16.20 -18.85
N ASP A 69 -0.26 17.11 -19.67
CA ASP A 69 0.37 18.36 -19.21
C ASP A 69 -0.60 19.33 -18.55
N THR A 70 -1.89 19.24 -18.87
CA THR A 70 -2.94 20.08 -18.26
C THR A 70 -3.40 19.59 -16.89
N ILE A 71 -2.92 18.43 -16.42
CA ILE A 71 -3.26 17.89 -15.10
C ILE A 71 -2.46 18.61 -14.01
N MET A 72 -3.19 19.27 -13.11
CA MET A 72 -2.61 20.09 -12.03
C MET A 72 -1.89 19.24 -10.98
N SER A 73 -2.48 18.10 -10.60
CA SER A 73 -1.90 17.16 -9.64
C SER A 73 -0.68 16.46 -10.23
N ALA A 74 0.44 16.50 -9.51
CA ALA A 74 1.67 15.85 -9.96
C ALA A 74 1.51 14.33 -10.01
N GLN A 75 0.86 13.74 -9.00
CA GLN A 75 0.60 12.30 -8.98
C GLN A 75 -0.29 11.86 -10.16
N ASP A 76 -1.40 12.58 -10.40
CA ASP A 76 -2.32 12.22 -11.48
C ASP A 76 -1.69 12.40 -12.86
N ARG A 77 -0.80 13.40 -13.00
CA ARG A 77 -0.03 13.62 -14.23
C ARG A 77 0.93 12.47 -14.49
N GLU A 78 1.65 11.99 -13.47
CA GLU A 78 2.51 10.81 -13.61
C GLU A 78 1.72 9.55 -14.00
N VAL A 79 0.55 9.33 -13.38
CA VAL A 79 -0.35 8.22 -13.73
C VAL A 79 -0.81 8.32 -15.19
N CYS A 80 -1.14 9.52 -15.67
CA CYS A 80 -1.52 9.75 -17.07
C CYS A 80 -0.39 9.33 -18.03
N TYR A 81 0.83 9.83 -17.77
CA TYR A 81 1.99 9.51 -18.59
C TYR A 81 2.33 8.03 -18.58
N ARG A 82 2.29 7.37 -17.42
CA ARG A 82 2.50 5.93 -17.27
C ARG A 82 1.53 5.11 -18.12
N ASN A 83 0.23 5.43 -18.04
CA ASN A 83 -0.79 4.69 -18.77
C ASN A 83 -0.64 4.88 -20.29
N TYR A 84 -0.39 6.12 -20.72
CA TYR A 84 -0.16 6.41 -22.14
C TYR A 84 1.09 5.69 -22.67
N ALA A 85 2.19 5.72 -21.92
CA ALA A 85 3.43 5.01 -22.26
C ALA A 85 3.17 3.52 -22.51
N LYS A 86 2.34 2.90 -21.68
CA LYS A 86 1.95 1.50 -21.79
C LYS A 86 1.06 1.22 -23.01
N GLU A 87 0.03 2.04 -23.24
CA GLU A 87 -0.93 1.87 -24.34
C GLU A 87 -0.31 2.10 -25.72
N HIS A 88 0.60 3.07 -25.81
CA HIS A 88 1.25 3.46 -27.06
C HIS A 88 2.66 2.89 -27.22
N ASN A 89 3.12 2.08 -26.26
CA ASN A 89 4.46 1.49 -26.24
C ASN A 89 5.57 2.55 -26.42
N GLN A 90 5.48 3.63 -25.65
CA GLN A 90 6.39 4.78 -25.66
C GLN A 90 7.25 4.79 -24.39
N PRO A 91 8.32 3.97 -24.31
CA PRO A 91 9.15 3.84 -23.12
C PRO A 91 9.90 5.11 -22.71
N GLU A 92 10.08 6.04 -23.63
CA GLU A 92 10.67 7.36 -23.39
C GLU A 92 9.87 8.20 -22.40
N LEU A 93 8.55 7.98 -22.32
CA LEU A 93 7.70 8.66 -21.33
C LEU A 93 7.95 8.14 -19.91
N CYS A 94 8.34 6.87 -19.76
CA CYS A 94 8.68 6.33 -18.43
C CYS A 94 9.92 7.01 -17.84
N GLU A 95 10.86 7.49 -18.65
CA GLU A 95 12.06 8.21 -18.16
C GLU A 95 11.70 9.58 -17.53
N GLN A 96 10.48 10.07 -17.72
CA GLN A 96 9.99 11.33 -17.14
C GLN A 96 9.31 11.14 -15.78
N LEU A 97 9.02 9.90 -15.40
CA LEU A 97 8.33 9.57 -14.17
C LEU A 97 9.31 9.45 -13.01
N TRP A 98 8.88 9.85 -11.81
CA TRP A 98 9.71 9.72 -10.61
C TRP A 98 9.24 8.54 -9.77
N GLU A 99 8.07 8.64 -9.16
CA GLU A 99 7.51 7.58 -8.30
C GLU A 99 7.06 6.39 -9.17
N GLN A 100 6.51 6.69 -10.35
CA GLN A 100 5.92 5.71 -11.25
C GLN A 100 6.91 5.09 -12.25
N TYR A 101 8.21 5.42 -12.16
CA TYR A 101 9.25 4.97 -13.11
C TYR A 101 9.31 3.44 -13.26
N ASN A 102 9.47 2.75 -12.13
CA ASN A 102 9.64 1.29 -12.13
C ASN A 102 8.36 0.59 -12.57
N ASP A 103 7.20 1.10 -12.13
CA ASP A 103 5.88 0.58 -12.49
C ASP A 103 5.59 0.74 -13.98
N CYS A 104 6.02 1.85 -14.57
CA CYS A 104 5.88 2.09 -16.01
C CYS A 104 6.61 1.01 -16.82
N TYR A 105 7.90 0.80 -16.57
CA TYR A 105 8.67 -0.21 -17.29
C TYR A 105 8.22 -1.63 -17.02
N THR A 106 7.84 -1.93 -15.77
CA THR A 106 7.30 -3.23 -15.41
C THR A 106 5.99 -3.48 -16.16
N GLY A 107 5.07 -2.52 -16.16
CA GLY A 107 3.82 -2.59 -16.92
C GLY A 107 4.02 -2.75 -18.43
N MET A 108 5.03 -2.10 -19.00
CA MET A 108 5.42 -2.29 -20.41
C MET A 108 6.00 -3.67 -20.68
N ALA A 109 6.83 -4.21 -19.78
CA ALA A 109 7.35 -5.57 -19.89
C ALA A 109 6.21 -6.58 -20.00
N PHE A 110 5.19 -6.46 -19.14
CA PHE A 110 4.03 -7.35 -19.17
C PHE A 110 3.12 -7.15 -20.38
N SER A 111 2.84 -5.91 -20.79
CA SER A 111 1.90 -5.65 -21.89
C SER A 111 2.45 -6.04 -23.25
N THR A 112 3.76 -5.87 -23.44
CA THR A 112 4.45 -6.19 -24.71
C THR A 112 5.10 -7.56 -24.69
N TYR A 113 5.18 -8.17 -23.51
CA TYR A 113 5.95 -9.38 -23.25
C TYR A 113 7.45 -9.24 -23.59
N ASP A 114 7.98 -8.01 -23.56
CA ASP A 114 9.38 -7.73 -23.88
C ASP A 114 10.19 -7.49 -22.61
N ARG A 115 10.98 -8.48 -22.24
CA ARG A 115 11.84 -8.44 -21.04
C ARG A 115 12.83 -7.28 -21.03
N LYS A 116 13.15 -6.68 -22.19
CA LYS A 116 14.09 -5.54 -22.28
C LYS A 116 13.62 -4.36 -21.44
N TYR A 117 12.33 -4.28 -21.13
CA TYR A 117 11.80 -3.23 -20.25
C TYR A 117 12.18 -3.46 -18.78
N CYS A 118 12.27 -4.71 -18.31
CA CYS A 118 12.86 -5.00 -16.99
C CYS A 118 14.32 -4.52 -16.92
N ASP A 119 15.06 -4.53 -18.03
CA ASP A 119 16.43 -4.01 -18.05
C ASP A 119 16.55 -2.50 -17.87
N LYS A 120 15.46 -1.76 -18.11
CA LYS A 120 15.42 -0.31 -17.91
C LYS A 120 15.33 0.09 -16.44
N ILE A 121 14.97 -0.83 -15.55
CA ILE A 121 14.94 -0.60 -14.10
C ILE A 121 16.39 -0.56 -13.57
N LYS A 122 16.92 0.64 -13.27
CA LYS A 122 18.35 0.84 -12.96
C LYS A 122 18.70 0.87 -11.46
N TYR A 123 17.79 1.38 -10.62
CA TYR A 123 18.13 1.80 -9.26
C TYR A 123 17.67 0.85 -8.16
N ASN A 124 16.78 -0.09 -8.48
CA ASN A 124 16.25 -1.04 -7.52
C ASN A 124 16.37 -2.46 -8.08
N GLN A 125 17.42 -3.18 -7.65
CA GLN A 125 17.72 -4.53 -8.11
C GLN A 125 16.59 -5.50 -7.76
N ASP A 126 15.98 -5.37 -6.57
CA ASP A 126 14.85 -6.20 -6.17
C ASP A 126 13.62 -5.96 -7.06
N TYR A 127 13.36 -4.70 -7.44
CA TYR A 127 12.26 -4.39 -8.37
C TYR A 127 12.51 -4.93 -9.77
N LYS A 128 13.75 -4.83 -10.26
CA LYS A 128 14.16 -5.41 -11.53
C LYS A 128 13.99 -6.94 -11.52
N ASP A 129 14.40 -7.56 -10.42
CA ASP A 129 14.31 -9.00 -10.22
C ASP A 129 12.85 -9.47 -10.06
N MET A 130 11.99 -8.67 -9.41
CA MET A 130 10.55 -8.91 -9.37
C MET A 130 9.90 -8.78 -10.75
N CYS A 131 10.32 -7.82 -11.58
CA CYS A 131 9.89 -7.71 -12.98
C CYS A 131 10.23 -9.01 -13.75
N TYR A 132 11.46 -9.50 -13.63
CA TYR A 132 11.87 -10.77 -14.26
C TYR A 132 11.12 -11.99 -13.72
N LEU A 133 10.91 -12.06 -12.40
CA LEU A 133 10.15 -13.13 -11.76
C LEU A 133 8.72 -13.16 -12.28
N GLY A 134 8.03 -12.02 -12.28
CA GLY A 134 6.66 -11.94 -12.75
C GLY A 134 6.56 -12.25 -14.24
N MET A 135 7.50 -11.78 -15.06
CA MET A 135 7.62 -12.16 -16.47
C MET A 135 7.79 -13.68 -16.61
N ALA A 136 8.71 -14.31 -15.87
CA ALA A 136 8.95 -15.75 -15.89
C ALA A 136 7.66 -16.55 -15.59
N LYS A 137 6.91 -16.11 -14.58
CA LYS A 137 5.64 -16.74 -14.16
C LYS A 137 4.54 -16.55 -15.20
N HIS A 138 4.36 -15.34 -15.69
CA HIS A 138 3.34 -15.02 -16.70
C HIS A 138 3.61 -15.75 -18.02
N ALA A 139 4.88 -15.80 -18.41
CA ALA A 139 5.41 -16.48 -19.59
C ALA A 139 5.39 -18.01 -19.50
N LYS A 140 5.42 -18.55 -18.27
CA LYS A 140 5.90 -19.91 -17.98
C LYS A 140 7.28 -20.19 -18.59
N ASP A 141 8.11 -19.16 -18.69
CA ASP A 141 9.47 -19.23 -19.22
C ASP A 141 10.46 -19.08 -18.07
N LEU A 142 10.82 -20.22 -17.47
CA LEU A 142 11.79 -20.29 -16.38
C LEU A 142 13.21 -19.84 -16.80
N SER A 143 13.49 -19.70 -18.11
CA SER A 143 14.79 -19.16 -18.55
C SER A 143 15.00 -17.73 -18.06
N LEU A 144 13.91 -16.98 -17.84
CA LEU A 144 13.95 -15.62 -17.31
C LEU A 144 14.43 -15.56 -15.85
N CYS A 145 14.31 -16.66 -15.08
CA CYS A 145 14.88 -16.77 -13.74
C CYS A 145 16.40 -16.60 -13.71
N ALA A 146 17.08 -16.86 -14.84
CA ALA A 146 18.52 -16.68 -14.94
C ALA A 146 18.94 -15.21 -14.77
N SER A 147 18.06 -14.27 -15.17
CA SER A 147 18.28 -12.82 -15.07
C SER A 147 18.13 -12.27 -13.65
N ILE A 148 17.56 -13.07 -12.73
CA ILE A 148 17.36 -12.66 -11.32
C ILE A 148 18.67 -12.77 -10.56
N GLN A 149 19.06 -11.69 -9.87
CA GLN A 149 20.31 -11.62 -9.11
C GLN A 149 20.09 -11.83 -7.60
N THR A 150 19.05 -11.22 -7.04
CA THR A 150 18.69 -11.29 -5.63
C THR A 150 18.37 -12.75 -5.25
N PRO A 151 19.15 -13.38 -4.36
CA PRO A 151 19.03 -14.81 -4.07
C PRO A 151 17.64 -15.24 -3.57
N SER A 152 17.00 -14.42 -2.73
CA SER A 152 15.66 -14.71 -2.19
C SER A 152 14.59 -14.71 -3.30
N ILE A 153 14.63 -13.74 -4.21
CA ILE A 153 13.71 -13.67 -5.36
C ILE A 153 14.02 -14.78 -6.37
N LYS A 154 15.31 -15.08 -6.59
CA LYS A 154 15.74 -16.17 -7.49
C LYS A 154 15.25 -17.53 -7.00
N GLN A 155 15.31 -17.76 -5.68
CA GLN A 155 14.79 -18.97 -5.05
C GLN A 155 13.28 -19.11 -5.30
N GLN A 156 12.50 -18.03 -5.23
CA GLN A 156 11.06 -18.06 -5.55
C GLN A 156 10.79 -18.46 -7.01
N CYS A 157 11.69 -18.12 -7.93
CA CYS A 157 11.59 -18.50 -9.34
C CYS A 157 11.82 -20.00 -9.58
N GLY A 158 12.69 -20.64 -8.77
CA GLY A 158 12.99 -22.07 -8.86
C GLY A 158 12.09 -22.98 -8.02
N ASN A 159 11.45 -22.42 -6.98
CA ASN A 159 10.69 -23.18 -5.99
C ASN A 159 9.19 -23.33 -6.32
N ASP A 160 8.71 -22.96 -7.50
CA ASP A 160 7.28 -23.10 -7.88
C ASP A 160 6.79 -24.57 -8.04
N ASN A 161 7.45 -25.53 -7.38
CA ASN A 161 6.88 -26.84 -7.02
C ASN A 161 6.63 -27.04 -5.52
N THR A 162 7.03 -26.13 -4.62
CA THR A 162 6.73 -26.24 -3.17
C THR A 162 6.64 -24.86 -2.50
N PRO A 163 5.51 -24.54 -1.83
CA PRO A 163 5.35 -23.30 -1.07
C PRO A 163 6.40 -23.16 0.06
N PRO A 164 6.83 -21.92 0.39
CA PRO A 164 7.66 -21.67 1.57
C PRO A 164 6.89 -22.04 2.84
N GLU A 165 7.50 -22.84 3.73
CA GLU A 165 6.92 -23.17 5.03
C GLU A 165 6.88 -21.93 5.94
N ILE A 166 5.66 -21.50 6.26
CA ILE A 166 5.34 -20.46 7.25
C ILE A 166 5.06 -21.15 8.60
N PRO A 167 5.41 -20.54 9.75
CA PRO A 167 5.16 -21.10 11.08
C PRO A 167 3.69 -21.52 11.28
N THR A 168 3.51 -22.80 11.58
CA THR A 168 2.21 -23.46 11.72
C THR A 168 1.60 -23.23 13.10
N ASP A 169 1.04 -22.05 13.32
CA ASP A 169 0.09 -21.81 14.43
C ASP A 169 -1.31 -21.44 13.91
N ALA A 170 -1.63 -21.82 12.67
CA ALA A 170 -2.98 -21.73 12.12
C ALA A 170 -3.72 -23.07 12.30
N ASN A 171 -4.71 -23.06 13.17
CA ASN A 171 -5.84 -24.00 13.13
C ASN A 171 -6.35 -24.12 11.68
N PRO A 172 -6.35 -25.32 11.07
CA PRO A 172 -6.62 -25.49 9.65
C PRO A 172 -8.12 -25.61 9.40
N ASN A 173 -8.88 -24.54 9.67
CA ASN A 173 -10.14 -24.35 8.98
C ASN A 173 -10.62 -22.91 9.07
N PRO A 174 -10.42 -22.15 7.99
CA PRO A 174 -11.54 -21.46 7.42
C PRO A 174 -11.65 -21.87 5.95
N THR A 175 -12.80 -22.45 5.61
CA THR A 175 -13.30 -22.58 4.25
C THR A 175 -13.04 -21.29 3.48
N LEU A 176 -12.02 -21.32 2.62
CA LEU A 176 -11.80 -20.34 1.56
C LEU A 176 -13.13 -20.16 0.81
N PRO A 177 -13.66 -18.93 0.64
CA PRO A 177 -14.83 -18.75 -0.20
C PRO A 177 -14.48 -19.23 -1.61
N ALA A 178 -15.42 -19.98 -2.18
CA ALA A 178 -15.28 -20.69 -3.43
C ALA A 178 -14.90 -19.73 -4.57
N SER A 179 -13.77 -20.03 -5.22
CA SER A 179 -13.18 -19.34 -6.37
C SER A 179 -12.40 -18.05 -6.02
N ASP A 180 -11.09 -18.10 -6.25
CA ASP A 180 -10.13 -17.00 -6.08
C ASP A 180 -10.39 -15.87 -7.10
N GLN A 181 -11.43 -15.07 -6.85
CA GLN A 181 -11.88 -14.02 -7.78
C GLN A 181 -10.84 -12.89 -7.94
N CYS A 182 -9.91 -12.72 -7.00
CA CYS A 182 -8.86 -11.73 -7.14
C CYS A 182 -7.84 -12.13 -8.24
N SER A 183 -7.63 -13.43 -8.45
CA SER A 183 -6.65 -13.93 -9.43
C SER A 183 -6.97 -13.62 -10.89
N VAL A 184 -8.22 -13.29 -11.22
CA VAL A 184 -8.62 -12.94 -12.60
C VAL A 184 -8.47 -11.46 -12.91
N LEU A 185 -8.13 -10.63 -11.92
CA LEU A 185 -7.93 -9.19 -12.10
C LEU A 185 -6.57 -8.94 -12.76
N SER A 186 -6.60 -8.30 -13.93
CA SER A 186 -5.39 -7.96 -14.69
C SER A 186 -4.70 -6.69 -14.20
N ASP A 187 -5.42 -5.82 -13.51
CA ASP A 187 -4.87 -4.60 -12.93
C ASP A 187 -4.21 -4.93 -11.59
N SER A 188 -2.91 -4.65 -11.46
CA SER A 188 -2.13 -5.02 -10.27
C SER A 188 -2.61 -4.32 -9.00
N LEU A 189 -3.09 -3.08 -9.10
CA LEU A 189 -3.61 -2.35 -7.94
C LEU A 189 -4.94 -2.94 -7.47
N LEU A 190 -5.89 -3.18 -8.39
CA LEU A 190 -7.17 -3.81 -8.06
C LEU A 190 -6.99 -5.24 -7.55
N HIS A 191 -6.09 -6.00 -8.18
CA HIS A 191 -5.71 -7.34 -7.75
C HIS A 191 -5.22 -7.36 -6.30
N ASP A 192 -4.27 -6.49 -5.97
CA ASP A 192 -3.67 -6.42 -4.65
C ASP A 192 -4.67 -5.95 -3.60
N MET A 193 -5.44 -4.89 -3.89
CA MET A 193 -6.47 -4.38 -2.99
C MET A 193 -7.58 -5.41 -2.74
N CYS A 194 -7.91 -6.23 -3.73
CA CYS A 194 -8.84 -7.35 -3.57
C CYS A 194 -8.32 -8.34 -2.52
N TYR A 195 -7.04 -8.72 -2.59
CA TYR A 195 -6.45 -9.59 -1.59
C TYR A 195 -6.31 -8.94 -0.22
N VAL A 196 -6.01 -7.63 -0.14
CA VAL A 196 -6.01 -6.88 1.14
C VAL A 196 -7.38 -6.99 1.82
N GLY A 197 -8.46 -6.73 1.07
CA GLY A 197 -9.83 -6.84 1.58
C GLY A 197 -10.16 -8.25 2.05
N MET A 198 -9.91 -9.25 1.20
CA MET A 198 -10.14 -10.66 1.56
C MET A 198 -9.31 -11.10 2.78
N ALA A 199 -8.04 -10.68 2.86
CA ALA A 199 -7.18 -10.96 3.99
C ALA A 199 -7.77 -10.40 5.28
N SER A 200 -8.21 -9.15 5.27
CA SER A 200 -8.81 -8.48 6.43
C SER A 200 -10.11 -9.16 6.86
N ASP A 201 -11.02 -9.43 5.92
CA ASP A 201 -12.32 -10.05 6.18
C ASP A 201 -12.20 -11.48 6.72
N THR A 202 -11.32 -12.28 6.12
CA THR A 202 -11.10 -13.68 6.51
C THR A 202 -10.07 -13.82 7.63
N LYS A 203 -9.38 -12.74 7.99
CA LYS A 203 -8.23 -12.70 8.90
C LYS A 203 -7.16 -13.72 8.48
N ASN A 204 -6.95 -13.91 7.18
CA ASN A 204 -5.99 -14.88 6.66
C ASN A 204 -4.71 -14.19 6.15
N PRO A 205 -3.60 -14.23 6.90
CA PRO A 205 -2.34 -13.59 6.49
C PRO A 205 -1.75 -14.20 5.23
N LEU A 206 -2.08 -15.45 4.89
CA LEU A 206 -1.57 -16.12 3.69
C LEU A 206 -2.05 -15.44 2.40
N LEU A 207 -3.14 -14.66 2.47
CA LEU A 207 -3.62 -13.88 1.34
C LEU A 207 -2.72 -12.66 1.07
N CYS A 208 -2.03 -12.13 2.08
CA CYS A 208 -1.06 -11.05 1.89
C CYS A 208 0.15 -11.50 1.04
N GLU A 209 0.44 -12.80 0.98
CA GLU A 209 1.51 -13.34 0.13
C GLU A 209 1.15 -13.35 -1.36
N LYS A 210 -0.13 -13.20 -1.70
CA LYS A 210 -0.59 -13.10 -3.08
C LYS A 210 -0.52 -11.68 -3.65
N ILE A 211 -0.19 -10.70 -2.81
CA ILE A 211 -0.08 -9.29 -3.19
C ILE A 211 1.29 -9.05 -3.84
N PHE A 212 1.30 -8.33 -4.97
CA PHE A 212 2.51 -8.04 -5.73
C PHE A 212 3.26 -6.81 -5.21
N LEU A 213 2.55 -5.71 -4.98
CA LEU A 213 3.16 -4.46 -4.55
C LEU A 213 3.48 -4.52 -3.06
N SER A 214 4.76 -4.29 -2.72
CA SER A 214 5.24 -4.32 -1.34
C SER A 214 4.48 -3.37 -0.43
N GLU A 215 4.07 -2.21 -0.95
CA GLU A 215 3.28 -1.23 -0.19
C GLU A 215 1.90 -1.77 0.23
N ASN A 216 1.22 -2.46 -0.68
CA ASN A 216 -0.07 -3.08 -0.39
C ASN A 216 0.08 -4.28 0.52
N LYS A 217 1.21 -5.00 0.42
CA LYS A 217 1.54 -6.13 1.29
C LYS A 217 1.77 -5.69 2.73
N ASP A 218 2.49 -4.60 2.93
CA ASP A 218 2.66 -3.94 4.22
C ASP A 218 1.32 -3.51 4.81
N THR A 219 0.46 -2.90 3.98
CA THR A 219 -0.90 -2.50 4.37
C THR A 219 -1.75 -3.71 4.77
N CYS A 220 -1.64 -4.81 4.03
CA CYS A 220 -2.32 -6.08 4.33
C CYS A 220 -1.92 -6.63 5.70
N TYR A 221 -0.61 -6.69 5.97
CA TYR A 221 -0.11 -7.18 7.26
C TYR A 221 -0.52 -6.27 8.42
N GLY A 222 -0.53 -4.96 8.22
CA GLY A 222 -1.09 -4.01 9.20
C GLY A 222 -2.56 -4.27 9.49
N ALA A 223 -3.38 -4.45 8.44
CA ALA A 223 -4.81 -4.75 8.59
C ALA A 223 -5.06 -6.08 9.30
N ILE A 224 -4.25 -7.12 9.02
CA ILE A 224 -4.31 -8.40 9.73
C ILE A 224 -3.92 -8.24 11.20
N ALA A 225 -2.86 -7.48 11.49
CA ALA A 225 -2.38 -7.23 12.84
C ALA A 225 -3.50 -6.62 13.70
N SER A 226 -4.17 -5.59 13.20
CA SER A 226 -5.35 -4.98 13.80
C SER A 226 -6.51 -5.96 13.94
N ALA A 227 -6.95 -6.58 12.84
CA ALA A 227 -8.11 -7.47 12.84
C ALA A 227 -7.97 -8.68 13.77
N LYS A 228 -6.73 -9.14 13.99
CA LYS A 228 -6.39 -10.22 14.94
C LYS A 228 -5.94 -9.72 16.31
N GLN A 229 -5.76 -8.42 16.50
CA GLN A 229 -5.19 -7.83 17.70
C GLN A 229 -3.84 -8.48 18.07
N ASN A 230 -3.02 -8.74 17.06
CA ASN A 230 -1.74 -9.42 17.23
C ASN A 230 -0.61 -8.66 16.53
N ALA A 231 0.19 -7.99 17.35
CA ALA A 231 1.30 -7.17 16.89
C ALA A 231 2.45 -7.96 16.26
N SER A 232 2.51 -9.29 16.42
CA SER A 232 3.53 -10.11 15.77
C SER A 232 3.47 -9.96 14.24
N TYR A 233 2.29 -9.68 13.68
CA TYR A 233 2.15 -9.44 12.24
C TYR A 233 2.81 -8.14 11.76
N CYS A 234 3.01 -7.15 12.63
CA CYS A 234 3.72 -5.92 12.29
C CYS A 234 5.20 -6.16 11.95
N THR A 235 5.78 -7.30 12.34
CA THR A 235 7.15 -7.67 11.95
C THR A 235 7.29 -7.97 10.46
N TYR A 236 6.19 -8.32 9.77
CA TYR A 236 6.17 -8.57 8.32
C TYR A 236 6.03 -7.30 7.49
N VAL A 237 5.77 -6.15 8.12
CA VAL A 237 5.77 -4.84 7.46
C VAL A 237 7.22 -4.46 7.15
N GLN A 238 7.56 -4.45 5.86
CA GLN A 238 8.92 -4.20 5.37
C GLN A 238 9.28 -2.71 5.43
N ASN A 239 8.33 -1.83 5.14
CA ASN A 239 8.54 -0.40 5.25
C ASN A 239 8.71 0.01 6.72
N LEU A 240 9.95 0.33 7.09
CA LEU A 240 10.35 0.71 8.44
C LEU A 240 9.61 1.95 8.97
N GLN A 241 9.10 2.81 8.09
CA GLN A 241 8.32 3.99 8.45
C GLN A 241 6.86 3.62 8.73
N LYS A 242 6.28 2.65 8.00
CA LYS A 242 4.89 2.19 8.24
C LYS A 242 4.77 1.27 9.45
N ARG A 243 5.82 0.51 9.75
CA ARG A 243 5.81 -0.49 10.81
C ARG A 243 5.49 0.07 12.22
N PRO A 244 6.03 1.21 12.68
CA PRO A 244 5.62 1.82 13.93
C PRO A 244 4.10 2.07 14.02
N TYR A 245 3.49 2.56 12.94
CA TYR A 245 2.04 2.79 12.91
C TYR A 245 1.23 1.50 13.06
N CYS A 246 1.70 0.38 12.51
CA CYS A 246 1.07 -0.93 12.73
C CYS A 246 1.05 -1.28 14.23
N TYR A 247 2.19 -1.16 14.92
CA TYR A 247 2.27 -1.42 16.35
C TYR A 247 1.36 -0.49 17.15
N THR A 248 1.37 0.80 16.83
CA THR A 248 0.51 1.80 17.49
C THR A 248 -0.96 1.48 17.32
N GLN A 249 -1.40 1.12 16.11
CA GLN A 249 -2.80 0.79 15.86
C GLN A 249 -3.23 -0.43 16.68
N VAL A 250 -2.42 -1.50 16.72
CA VAL A 250 -2.72 -2.67 17.54
C VAL A 250 -2.75 -2.30 19.02
N ALA A 251 -1.78 -1.52 19.51
CA ALA A 251 -1.71 -1.08 20.90
C ALA A 251 -2.98 -0.32 21.34
N ILE A 252 -3.49 0.56 20.47
CA ILE A 252 -4.72 1.33 20.69
C ILE A 252 -5.95 0.40 20.73
N GLU A 253 -6.06 -0.52 19.77
CA GLU A 253 -7.19 -1.45 19.67
C GLU A 253 -7.23 -2.49 20.80
N THR A 254 -6.08 -2.88 21.33
CA THR A 254 -5.98 -3.80 22.48
C THR A 254 -5.93 -3.09 23.83
N ASN A 255 -5.82 -1.76 23.82
CA ASN A 255 -5.52 -0.95 25.00
C ASN A 255 -4.30 -1.48 25.78
N ASP A 256 -3.26 -1.92 25.06
CA ASP A 256 -2.04 -2.49 25.63
C ASP A 256 -0.81 -1.65 25.25
N PRO A 257 -0.34 -0.75 26.13
CA PRO A 257 0.85 0.06 25.86
C PRO A 257 2.13 -0.77 25.79
N GLY A 258 2.11 -2.04 26.23
CA GLY A 258 3.23 -2.98 26.09
C GLY A 258 3.57 -3.28 24.63
N VAL A 259 2.56 -3.25 23.74
CA VAL A 259 2.73 -3.46 22.28
C VAL A 259 3.67 -2.42 21.68
N CYS A 260 3.66 -1.17 22.17
CA CYS A 260 4.53 -0.09 21.70
C CYS A 260 6.03 -0.41 21.83
N ASN A 261 6.42 -1.33 22.73
CA ASN A 261 7.83 -1.73 22.88
C ASN A 261 8.34 -2.55 21.68
N GLY A 262 7.46 -3.00 20.77
CA GLY A 262 7.84 -3.63 19.50
C GLY A 262 8.38 -2.65 18.46
N ILE A 263 8.22 -1.33 18.66
CA ILE A 263 8.78 -0.30 17.79
C ILE A 263 10.29 -0.23 18.00
N GLN A 264 11.05 -0.51 16.93
CA GLN A 264 12.52 -0.51 16.95
C GLN A 264 13.08 0.63 16.10
N GLY A 265 14.14 1.28 16.59
CA GLY A 265 14.86 2.34 15.86
C GLY A 265 14.27 3.74 16.00
N TYR A 266 13.11 3.88 16.64
CA TYR A 266 12.41 5.17 16.81
C TYR A 266 11.94 5.35 18.26
N PRO A 267 12.83 5.76 19.19
CA PRO A 267 12.48 5.95 20.59
C PRO A 267 11.31 6.91 20.80
N ASP A 268 11.29 8.03 20.08
CA ASP A 268 10.24 9.05 20.18
C ASP A 268 8.85 8.50 19.80
N MET A 269 8.79 7.54 18.87
CA MET A 269 7.54 6.91 18.45
C MET A 269 6.99 5.93 19.51
N ILE A 270 7.83 5.38 20.38
CA ILE A 270 7.39 4.52 21.48
C ILE A 270 6.56 5.34 22.47
N ASP A 271 7.03 6.52 22.83
CA ASP A 271 6.34 7.39 23.79
C ASP A 271 5.04 7.93 23.18
N LEU A 272 5.08 8.39 21.92
CA LEU A 272 3.86 8.78 21.19
C LEU A 272 2.82 7.65 21.10
N CYS A 273 3.26 6.42 20.88
CA CYS A 273 2.38 5.25 20.88
C CYS A 273 1.71 5.06 22.24
N LYS A 274 2.48 5.12 23.34
CA LYS A 274 1.95 4.95 24.70
C LYS A 274 0.97 6.06 25.07
N ASP A 275 1.27 7.30 24.69
CA ASP A 275 0.38 8.44 24.90
C ASP A 275 -0.94 8.27 24.13
N ALA A 276 -0.88 7.78 22.89
CA ALA A 276 -2.07 7.51 22.09
C ALA A 276 -2.95 6.42 22.72
N VAL A 277 -2.37 5.37 23.29
CA VAL A 277 -3.11 4.34 24.04
C VAL A 277 -3.78 4.94 25.27
N ALA A 278 -3.07 5.78 26.04
CA ALA A 278 -3.62 6.42 27.23
C ALA A 278 -4.78 7.38 26.94
N GLN A 279 -4.78 8.03 25.77
CA GLN A 279 -5.86 8.95 25.34
C GLN A 279 -7.12 8.22 24.84
N ASN A 280 -7.05 6.92 24.57
CA ASN A 280 -8.18 6.13 24.05
C ASN A 280 -8.97 5.41 25.18
N GLN A 281 -8.71 5.74 26.45
CA GLN A 281 -9.38 5.21 27.64
C GLN A 281 -10.46 6.15 28.17
#